data_AF-A0A3M8B919-F1
#
_entry.id   AF-A0A3M8B919-F1
#
_cell.length_a   1.000
_cell.length_b   1.000
_cell.length_c   1.000
_cell.angle_alpha   90.00
_cell.angle_beta   90.00
_cell.angle_gamma   90.00
#
_symmetry.space_group_name_H-M   'P 1'
#
loop_
_entity.id
_entity.type
_entity.pdbx_description
1 polymer ?
#
loop_
_entity_poly.entity_id
_entity_poly.type
_entity_poly.pdbx_seq_one_letter_code
_entity_poly.pdbx_strand_id
1 'polypeptide(L)' 'MSVYSDATFSVNQYDKDGDVVDECVLVHIGTTILRFSTVSQLDVFIERLQTISSEIKGSYYNS' A
#
# COMPACT_ATOMS: atom_id res chain seq x y z
N MET A 1 18.55 1.26 14.92
CA MET A 1 18.21 0.40 13.78
C MET A 1 16.83 0.83 13.32
N SER A 2 16.74 1.62 12.24
CA SER A 2 15.44 2.14 11.79
C SER A 2 14.73 1.06 11.01
N VAL A 3 13.58 0.61 11.51
CA VAL A 3 12.74 -0.40 10.84
C VAL A 3 11.90 0.34 9.78
N TYR A 4 12.55 0.83 8.73
CA TYR A 4 11.81 1.23 7.53
C TYR A 4 11.68 -0.02 6.66
N SER A 5 10.48 -0.58 6.61
CA SER A 5 10.12 -1.50 5.54
C SER A 5 10.06 -0.66 4.27
N ASP A 6 11.06 -0.79 3.39
CA ASP A 6 11.03 -0.11 2.09
C ASP A 6 9.72 -0.47 1.39
N ALA A 7 8.96 0.56 1.02
CA ALA A 7 7.72 0.43 0.28
C ALA A 7 8.00 0.74 -1.19
N THR A 8 7.65 -0.19 -2.08
CA THR A 8 7.73 0.00 -3.53
C THR A 8 6.36 -0.24 -4.17
N PHE A 9 6.22 0.10 -5.45
CA PHE A 9 4.95 -0.09 -6.16
C PHE A 9 5.19 -0.61 -7.57
N SER A 10 4.15 -1.23 -8.13
CA SER A 10 4.05 -1.56 -9.55
C SER A 10 2.63 -1.29 -10.05
N VAL A 11 2.50 -0.97 -11.34
CA VAL A 11 1.22 -0.71 -11.99
C VAL A 11 1.03 -1.74 -13.09
N ASN A 12 -0.18 -2.30 -13.12
CA ASN A 12 -0.60 -3.38 -14.00
C ASN A 12 0.22 -4.67 -13.83
N GLN A 13 -0.31 -5.75 -14.37
CA GLN A 13 0.40 -7.00 -14.58
C GLN A 13 0.46 -7.29 -16.06
N TYR A 14 1.60 -7.82 -16.48
CA TYR A 14 1.90 -8.13 -17.87
C TYR A 14 2.25 -9.61 -17.98
N ASP A 15 1.85 -10.24 -19.08
CA ASP A 15 2.32 -11.57 -19.40
C ASP A 15 3.76 -11.56 -19.97
N LYS A 16 4.24 -12.72 -20.40
CA LYS A 16 5.58 -12.89 -20.99
C LYS A 16 5.77 -12.16 -22.33
N ASP A 17 4.67 -11.86 -23.02
CA ASP A 17 4.68 -11.23 -24.34
C ASP A 17 4.51 -9.70 -24.20
N GLY A 18 4.26 -9.20 -22.98
CA GLY A 18 4.15 -7.79 -22.64
C GLY A 18 2.73 -7.25 -22.71
N ASP A 19 1.72 -8.13 -22.87
CA ASP A 19 0.32 -7.75 -22.90
C ASP A 19 -0.23 -7.58 -21.47
N VAL A 20 -1.09 -6.58 -21.28
CA VAL A 20 -1.73 -6.31 -19.98
C VAL A 20 -2.74 -7.42 -19.68
N VAL A 21 -2.55 -8.13 -18.56
CA VAL A 21 -3.45 -9.18 -18.09
C VAL A 21 -4.30 -8.76 -16.88
N ASP A 22 -3.88 -7.74 -16.15
CA ASP A 22 -4.63 -7.17 -15.03
C ASP A 22 -4.29 -5.69 -14.86
N GLU A 23 -5.30 -4.81 -14.92
CA GLU A 23 -5.15 -3.39 -14.61
C GLU A 23 -5.31 -3.18 -13.10
N CYS A 24 -4.20 -2.87 -12.41
CA CYS A 24 -4.21 -2.72 -10.96
C CYS A 24 -3.03 -1.87 -10.46
N VAL A 25 -3.10 -1.46 -9.19
CA VAL A 25 -1.97 -0.90 -8.45
C VAL A 25 -1.56 -1.90 -7.37
N LEU A 26 -0.28 -2.24 -7.34
CA LEU A 26 0.31 -3.14 -6.34
C LEU A 26 1.28 -2.34 -5.47
N VAL A 27 1.07 -2.36 -4.16
CA VAL A 27 1.98 -1.77 -3.18
C VAL A 27 2.69 -2.91 -2.44
N HIS A 28 4.02 -2.88 -2.46
CA HIS A 28 4.89 -3.90 -1.86
C HIS A 28 5.47 -3.35 -0.56
N ILE A 29 5.23 -4.04 0.55
CA ILE A 29 5.74 -3.69 1.87
C ILE A 29 6.40 -4.94 2.47
N GLY A 30 7.73 -5.02 2.38
CA GLY A 30 8.46 -6.24 2.73
C GLY A 30 8.02 -7.42 1.84
N THR A 31 7.48 -8.47 2.46
CA THR A 31 6.94 -9.65 1.74
C THR A 31 5.44 -9.57 1.46
N THR A 32 4.78 -8.49 1.87
CA THR A 32 3.34 -8.30 1.68
C THR A 32 3.08 -7.49 0.43
N ILE A 33 2.13 -7.94 -0.40
CA ILE A 33 1.65 -7.22 -1.58
C ILE A 33 0.19 -6.87 -1.37
N LEU A 34 -0.13 -5.57 -1.40
CA LEU A 34 -1.48 -5.05 -1.37
C LEU A 34 -1.93 -4.73 -2.80
N ARG A 35 -3.05 -5.28 -3.23
CA ARG A 35 -3.62 -5.08 -4.57
C ARG A 35 -4.85 -4.16 -4.50
N PHE A 36 -4.85 -3.14 -5.35
CA PHE A 36 -5.96 -2.20 -5.53
C PHE A 36 -6.39 -2.21 -6.99
N SER A 37 -7.70 -2.31 -7.25
CA SER A 37 -8.23 -2.31 -8.63
C SER A 37 -8.19 -0.93 -9.27
N THR A 38 -8.18 0.13 -8.47
CA THR A 38 -8.10 1.52 -8.95
C THR A 38 -7.24 2.35 -8.02
N VAL A 39 -6.73 3.48 -8.54
CA VAL A 39 -6.01 4.48 -7.74
C VAL A 39 -6.91 5.03 -6.63
N SER A 40 -8.21 5.23 -6.88
CA SER A 40 -9.15 5.71 -5.86
C SER A 40 -9.30 4.76 -4.66
N GLN A 41 -9.18 3.44 -4.87
CA GLN A 41 -9.19 2.49 -3.75
C GLN A 41 -7.91 2.60 -2.90
N LEU A 42 -6.76 2.84 -3.55
CA LEU A 42 -5.50 3.11 -2.85
C LEU A 42 -5.60 4.42 -2.04
N ASP A 43 -6.17 5.48 -2.61
CA ASP A 43 -6.32 6.77 -1.93
C ASP A 43 -7.13 6.62 -0.63
N VAL A 44 -8.30 5.97 -0.71
CA VAL A 44 -9.16 5.70 0.46
C VAL A 44 -8.44 4.84 1.50
N PHE A 45 -7.61 3.89 1.08
CA PHE A 45 -6.82 3.07 1.99
C PHE A 45 -5.76 3.90 2.73
N ILE A 46 -5.05 4.78 2.01
CA ILE A 46 -4.03 5.68 2.60
C ILE A 46 -4.68 6.62 3.62
N GLU A 47 -5.82 7.23 3.28
CA GLU A 47 -6.55 8.10 4.21
C GLU A 47 -6.90 7.37 5.51
N ARG A 48 -7.45 6.16 5.40
CA ARG A 48 -7.78 5.34 6.57
C ARG A 48 -6.55 4.96 7.40
N LEU A 49 -5.43 4.62 6.75
CA LEU A 49 -4.18 4.33 7.45
C LEU A 49 -3.66 5.56 8.21
N GLN A 50 -3.81 6.77 7.67
CA GLN A 50 -3.44 8.00 8.37
C GLN A 50 -4.30 8.25 9.59
N THR A 51 -5.61 8.00 9.52
CA THR A 51 -6.52 8.05 10.66
C THR A 51 -6.08 7.07 11.75
N ILE A 52 -5.87 5.79 11.38
CA ILE A 52 -5.41 4.75 12.31
C ILE A 52 -4.06 5.13 12.95
N SER A 53 -3.12 5.64 12.16
CA SER A 53 -1.81 6.11 12.68
C SER A 53 -1.97 7.22 13.71
N SER A 54 -2.90 8.15 13.47
CA SER A 54 -3.19 9.27 14.38
C SER A 54 -3.79 8.77 15.69
N GLU A 55 -4.73 7.82 15.63
CA GLU A 55 -5.32 7.18 16.82
C GLU A 55 -4.26 6.42 17.64
N ILE A 56 -3.41 5.62 16.99
CA ILE A 56 -2.32 4.88 17.65
C ILE A 56 -1.38 5.84 18.38
N LYS A 57 -0.96 6.94 17.73
CA LYS A 57 -0.13 7.96 18.37
C LYS A 57 -0.84 8.57 19.57
N GLY A 58 -2.11 8.92 19.43
CA GLY A 58 -2.94 9.43 20.51
C GLY A 58 -2.99 8.47 21.70
N SER A 59 -3.13 7.16 21.47
CA SER A 59 -3.11 6.18 22.55
C SER A 59 -1.73 6.00 23.18
N TYR A 60 -0.68 5.93 22.37
CA TYR A 60 0.69 5.64 22.83
C TYR A 60 1.32 6.77 23.66
N TYR A 61 0.99 8.03 23.37
CA TYR A 61 1.52 9.18 24.12
C TYR A 61 0.66 9.58 25.33
N ASN A 62 -0.57 9.06 25.44
CA ASN A 62 -1.45 9.28 26.58
C ASN A 62 -1.46 8.11 27.59
N SER A 63 -0.70 7.05 27.31
CA SER A 63 -0.40 5.93 28.21
C SER A 63 0.97 6.09 28.85
#